data_AF-A0A938UB76-F1
#
_entry.id   AF-A0A938UB76-F1
#
_cell.length_a   1.000
_cell.length_b   1.000
_cell.length_c   1.000
_cell.angle_alpha   90.00
_cell.angle_beta   90.00
_cell.angle_gamma   90.00
#
_symmetry.space_group_name_H-M   'P 1'
#
loop_
_entity.id
_entity.type
_entity.pdbx_description
1 polymer ?
#
loop_
_entity_poly.entity_id
_entity_poly.type
_entity_poly.pdbx_seq_one_letter_code
_entity_poly.pdbx_strand_id
1 'polypeptide(L)' 'MPIYKWEGKTSKGSVKKGEMEAPSEAAIRIHLRQQNIIPTKIGVKGREIK' A
#
# COMPACT_ATOMS: atom_id res chain seq x y z
N MET A 1 2.76 -2.97 -14.50
CA MET A 1 1.45 -2.65 -13.85
C MET A 1 1.66 -1.40 -12.98
N PRO A 2 0.64 -0.72 -12.45
CA PRO A 2 0.89 0.48 -11.66
C PRO A 2 1.60 0.11 -10.35
N ILE A 3 2.64 0.87 -10.00
CA ILE A 3 3.31 0.75 -8.70
C ILE A 3 2.52 1.62 -7.72
N TYR A 4 2.22 1.09 -6.55
CA TYR A 4 1.56 1.83 -5.48
C TYR A 4 2.56 2.01 -4.34
N LYS A 5 2.75 3.26 -3.94
CA LYS A 5 3.38 3.61 -2.68
C LYS A 5 2.37 3.44 -1.58
N TRP A 6 2.72 2.67 -0.57
CA TRP A 6 1.90 2.54 0.62
C TRP A 6 2.71 2.85 1.86
N GLU A 7 2.02 3.35 2.85
CA GLU A 7 2.48 3.56 4.21
C GLU A 7 1.42 2.98 5.13
N GLY A 8 1.86 2.22 6.11
CA GLY A 8 0.98 1.58 7.07
C GLY A 8 1.68 1.34 8.39
N LYS A 9 0.89 1.31 9.45
CA LYS A 9 1.36 1.09 10.81
C LYS A 9 1.09 -0.37 11.19
N THR A 10 2.10 -1.08 11.67
CA THR A 10 1.92 -2.42 12.22
C THR A 10 1.22 -2.32 13.57
N SER A 11 0.56 -3.40 14.00
CA SER A 11 0.00 -3.47 15.36
C SER A 11 1.07 -3.30 16.45
N LYS A 12 2.36 -3.55 16.15
CA LYS A 12 3.51 -3.30 17.03
C LYS A 12 3.93 -1.82 17.09
N GLY A 13 3.19 -0.92 16.44
CA GLY A 13 3.48 0.51 16.41
C GLY A 13 4.53 0.94 15.38
N SER A 14 5.13 0.01 14.63
CA SER A 14 6.13 0.32 13.62
C SER A 14 5.46 0.84 12.35
N VAL A 15 5.90 2.00 11.86
CA VAL A 15 5.47 2.50 10.56
C VAL A 15 6.30 1.81 9.48
N LYS A 16 5.64 1.07 8.59
CA LYS A 16 6.23 0.49 7.39
C LYS A 16 5.74 1.26 6.18
N LYS A 17 6.65 1.53 5.27
CA LYS A 17 6.35 2.08 3.95
C LYS A 17 7.04 1.24 2.90
N GLY A 18 6.40 1.09 1.76
CA GLY A 18 6.89 0.26 0.68
C GLY A 18 6.27 0.65 -0.64
N GLU A 19 6.87 0.15 -1.70
CA GLU A 19 6.35 0.25 -3.06
C GLU A 19 5.95 -1.16 -3.47
N MET A 20 4.74 -1.33 -3.98
CA MET A 20 4.26 -2.63 -4.41
C MET A 20 3.48 -2.49 -5.71
N GLU A 21 3.78 -3.37 -6.65
CA GLU A 21 3.11 -3.43 -7.93
C GLU A 21 1.79 -4.20 -7.75
N ALA A 22 0.68 -3.55 -8.11
CA ALA A 22 -0.64 -4.12 -7.90
C ALA A 22 -1.61 -3.66 -9.00
N PRO A 23 -2.68 -4.42 -9.27
CA PRO A 23 -3.71 -3.99 -10.21
C PRO A 23 -4.58 -2.85 -9.65
N SER A 24 -4.67 -2.69 -8.33
CA SER A 24 -5.50 -1.66 -7.67
C SER A 24 -5.08 -1.38 -6.22
N GLU A 25 -5.52 -0.26 -5.65
CA GLU A 25 -5.35 0.07 -4.22
C GLU A 25 -5.98 -0.98 -3.30
N ALA A 26 -7.09 -1.59 -3.73
CA ALA A 26 -7.74 -2.66 -2.98
C ALA A 26 -6.82 -3.89 -2.83
N ALA A 27 -6.08 -4.25 -3.88
CA ALA A 27 -5.13 -5.35 -3.83
C ALA A 27 -3.97 -5.06 -2.84
N ILE A 28 -3.42 -3.83 -2.86
CA ILE A 28 -2.43 -3.37 -1.87
C ILE A 28 -3.00 -3.47 -0.46
N ARG A 29 -4.21 -2.96 -0.25
CA ARG A 29 -4.87 -2.92 1.06
C ARG A 29 -5.12 -4.33 1.62
N ILE A 30 -5.50 -5.29 0.77
CA ILE A 30 -5.67 -6.70 1.14
C ILE A 30 -4.32 -7.30 1.53
N HIS A 31 -3.28 -7.09 0.71
CA HIS A 31 -1.94 -7.62 0.99
C HIS A 31 -1.34 -7.06 2.30
N LEU A 32 -1.53 -5.76 2.56
CA LEU A 32 -1.08 -5.14 3.81
C LEU A 32 -1.83 -5.68 5.01
N ARG A 33 -3.15 -5.86 4.91
CA ARG A 33 -3.93 -6.51 5.96
C ARG A 33 -3.44 -7.93 6.26
N GLN A 34 -3.12 -8.72 5.22
CA GLN A 34 -2.55 -10.06 5.39
C GLN A 34 -1.22 -10.04 6.14
N GLN A 35 -0.42 -8.97 5.98
CA GLN A 35 0.83 -8.77 6.71
C GLN A 35 0.66 -8.15 8.11
N ASN A 36 -0.57 -8.02 8.62
CA ASN A 36 -0.87 -7.30 9.86
C ASN A 36 -0.38 -5.83 9.85
N ILE A 37 -0.35 -5.24 8.65
CA ILE A 37 -0.05 -3.82 8.44
C ILE A 37 -1.38 -3.10 8.26
N ILE A 38 -1.63 -2.08 9.07
CA ILE A 38 -2.80 -1.21 8.94
C ILE A 38 -2.41 -0.11 7.95
N PRO A 39 -2.90 -0.13 6.70
CA PRO A 39 -2.58 0.93 5.74
C PRO A 39 -3.12 2.26 6.25
N THR A 40 -2.25 3.25 6.38
CA THR A 40 -2.58 4.62 6.76
C THR A 40 -2.65 5.52 5.52
N LYS A 41 -1.83 5.23 4.50
CA LYS A 41 -1.80 5.97 3.25
C LYS A 41 -1.46 5.03 2.09
N ILE A 42 -2.28 5.05 1.04
CA ILE A 42 -2.00 4.35 -0.20
C ILE A 42 -2.05 5.41 -1.30
N GLY A 43 -1.04 5.44 -2.16
CA GLY A 43 -0.92 6.39 -3.25
C GLY A 43 -0.37 5.70 -4.49
N VAL A 44 -1.01 5.94 -5.64
CA VAL A 44 -0.58 5.32 -6.89
C VAL A 44 0.61 6.07 -7.46
N LYS A 45 1.76 5.40 -7.56
CA LYS A 45 2.93 5.87 -8.32
C LYS A 45 2.78 5.38 -9.76
N GLY A 46 1.90 6.03 -10.51
CA GLY A 46 1.67 5.69 -11.92
C GLY A 46 0.25 5.80 -12.41
N ARG A 47 -0.65 6.46 -11.67
CA ARG A 47 -1.91 6.96 -12.24
C ARG A 47 -1.84 8.47 -12.39
N GLU A 48 -0.87 8.93 -13.15
CA GLU A 48 -1.12 10.06 -14.05
C GLU A 48 -2.04 9.52 -15.15
N ILE A 49 -3.34 9.44 -14.86
CA ILE A 49 -4.34 9.28 -15.91
C ILE A 49 -4.64 10.66 -16.47
N LYS A 50 -3.95 10.94 -17.59
CA LYS A 50 -4.36 11.74 -18.74
C LYS A 50 -4.36 13.27 -18.62
#